data_AF-A0A5R2MUG1-F1
#
_entry.id   AF-A0A5R2MUG1-F1
#
_cell.length_a   1.000
_cell.length_b   1.000
_cell.length_c   1.000
_cell.angle_alpha   90.00
_cell.angle_beta   90.00
_cell.angle_gamma   90.00
#
_symmetry.space_group_name_H-M   'P 1'
#
loop_
_entity.id
_entity.type
_entity.pdbx_description
1 polymer ?
#
loop_
_entity_poly.entity_id
_entity_poly.type
_entity_poly.pdbx_seq_one_letter_code
_entity_poly.pdbx_strand_id
1 'polypeptide(L)'
;LAAHRHEAPVDFSVKADAELWAEKLGGIVLPTGTVRVEKLAGPVTELPGFAEGAWWVQDAAASLPARLFGDVGGLRIADLCAAPGGKTAQLILAGARVTAV
;
A
#
# COMPACT_ATOMS: atom_id res chain seq x y z
N LEU A 1 8.27 -13.78 20.08
CA LEU A 1 7.66 -14.96 19.41
C LEU A 1 6.12 -14.96 19.43
N ALA A 2 5.43 -14.42 20.44
CA ALA A 2 3.97 -14.44 20.49
C ALA A 2 3.27 -13.74 19.30
N ALA A 3 3.81 -12.60 18.83
CA ALA A 3 3.26 -11.89 17.67
C ALA A 3 3.33 -12.73 16.37
N HIS A 4 4.44 -13.44 16.13
CA HIS A 4 4.63 -14.25 14.91
C HIS A 4 3.76 -15.52 14.84
N ARG A 5 2.98 -15.83 15.89
CA ARG A 5 2.07 -16.98 15.91
C ARG A 5 0.65 -16.65 15.51
N HIS A 6 0.34 -15.37 15.37
CA HIS A 6 -0.95 -14.93 14.84
C HIS A 6 -0.82 -14.80 13.32
N GLU A 7 -1.89 -15.13 12.61
CA GLU A 7 -1.97 -14.82 11.19
C GLU A 7 -1.81 -13.31 11.02
N ALA A 8 -0.96 -12.91 10.08
CA ALA A 8 -0.73 -11.50 9.82
C ALA A 8 -1.96 -10.93 9.09
N PRO A 9 -2.43 -9.74 9.48
CA PRO A 9 -3.46 -9.06 8.73
C PRO A 9 -2.94 -8.68 7.34
N VAL A 10 -3.86 -8.40 6.42
CA VAL A 10 -3.52 -7.90 5.08
C VAL A 10 -3.74 -6.39 5.05
N ASP A 11 -2.68 -5.66 4.70
CA ASP A 11 -2.73 -4.22 4.54
C ASP A 11 -2.68 -3.83 3.06
N PHE A 12 -3.42 -2.78 2.73
CA PHE A 12 -3.50 -2.20 1.40
C PHE A 12 -3.07 -0.74 1.43
N SER A 13 -2.21 -0.35 0.49
CA SER A 13 -2.01 1.05 0.16
C SER A 13 -2.96 1.43 -0.98
N VAL A 14 -3.71 2.50 -0.78
CA VAL A 14 -4.76 2.96 -1.69
C VAL A 14 -4.32 4.22 -2.43
N LYS A 15 -4.75 4.40 -3.69
CA LYS A 15 -4.44 5.62 -4.45
C LYS A 15 -5.14 6.86 -3.92
N ALA A 16 -6.38 6.70 -3.46
CA ALA A 16 -7.23 7.75 -2.93
C ALA A 16 -8.36 7.14 -2.09
N ASP A 17 -8.96 7.94 -1.21
CA ASP A 17 -10.19 7.63 -0.46
C ASP A 17 -10.10 6.31 0.33
N ALA A 18 -9.35 6.34 1.44
CA ALA A 18 -9.10 5.15 2.25
C ALA A 18 -10.37 4.62 2.93
N GLU A 19 -11.27 5.52 3.31
CA GLU A 19 -12.55 5.22 3.92
C GLU A 19 -13.45 4.41 2.98
N LEU A 20 -13.55 4.84 1.71
CA LEU A 20 -14.28 4.09 0.68
C LEU A 20 -13.72 2.68 0.49
N TRP A 21 -12.39 2.53 0.44
CA TRP A 21 -11.78 1.22 0.26
C TRP A 21 -11.86 0.34 1.51
N ALA A 22 -11.82 0.92 2.71
CA ALA A 22 -12.09 0.19 3.94
C ALA A 22 -13.52 -0.38 3.93
N GLU A 23 -14.52 0.39 3.50
CA GLU A 23 -15.89 -0.11 3.35
C GLU A 23 -15.96 -1.26 2.32
N LYS A 24 -15.41 -1.04 1.11
CA LYS A 24 -15.47 -2.03 0.01
C LYS A 24 -14.73 -3.33 0.30
N LEU A 25 -13.61 -3.26 1.02
CA LEU A 25 -12.76 -4.42 1.33
C LEU A 25 -13.11 -5.06 2.69
N GLY A 26 -14.03 -4.47 3.46
CA GLY A 26 -14.39 -4.96 4.80
C GLY A 26 -13.25 -4.77 5.81
N GLY A 27 -12.55 -3.64 5.73
CA GLY A 27 -11.40 -3.30 6.56
C GLY A 27 -11.58 -2.05 7.41
N ILE A 28 -10.47 -1.62 8.02
CA ILE A 28 -10.37 -0.36 8.78
C ILE A 28 -9.24 0.50 8.23
N VAL A 29 -9.39 1.81 8.28
CA VAL A 29 -8.29 2.75 7.98
C VAL A 29 -7.38 2.83 9.20
N LEU A 30 -6.10 2.53 9.00
CA LEU A 30 -5.07 2.73 10.03
C LEU A 30 -4.66 4.20 10.10
N PRO A 31 -4.10 4.68 11.23
CA PRO A 31 -3.60 6.06 11.36
C PRO A 31 -2.55 6.46 10.31
N THR A 32 -1.91 5.46 9.68
CA THR A 32 -0.94 5.64 8.60
C THR A 32 -1.57 5.81 7.22
N GLY A 33 -2.91 5.76 7.12
CA GLY A 33 -3.66 5.89 5.87
C GLY A 33 -3.60 4.65 4.97
N THR A 34 -3.26 3.48 5.53
CA THR A 34 -3.42 2.18 4.88
C THR A 34 -4.73 1.54 5.32
N VAL A 35 -5.28 0.63 4.52
CA VAL A 35 -6.48 -0.12 4.86
C VAL A 35 -6.07 -1.51 5.35
N ARG A 36 -6.48 -1.89 6.56
CA ARG A 36 -6.23 -3.21 7.15
C ARG A 36 -7.47 -4.09 7.06
N VAL A 37 -7.28 -5.31 6.60
CA VAL A 37 -8.31 -6.36 6.55
C VAL A 37 -7.80 -7.57 7.32
N GLU A 38 -8.56 -8.04 8.30
CA GLU A 38 -8.20 -9.21 9.12
C GLU A 38 -8.31 -10.52 8.32
N LYS A 39 -9.27 -10.60 7.38
CA LYS A 39 -9.46 -11.77 6.54
C LYS A 39 -9.97 -11.38 5.15
N LEU A 40 -9.28 -11.83 4.12
CA LEU A 40 -9.70 -11.60 2.74
C LEU A 40 -10.98 -12.37 2.41
N ALA A 41 -11.89 -11.71 1.71
CA ALA A 41 -13.12 -12.33 1.20
C ALA A 41 -12.87 -13.32 0.04
N GLY A 42 -11.70 -13.25 -0.61
CA GLY A 42 -11.33 -14.09 -1.73
C GLY A 42 -9.90 -13.83 -2.23
N PRO A 43 -9.50 -14.41 -3.38
CA PRO A 43 -8.21 -14.14 -4.01
C PRO A 43 -8.02 -12.64 -4.28
N VAL A 44 -6.83 -12.12 -4.01
CA VAL A 44 -6.51 -10.68 -4.19
C VAL A 44 -6.86 -10.18 -5.60
N THR A 45 -6.62 -11.02 -6.61
CA THR A 45 -6.87 -10.68 -8.02
C THR A 45 -8.35 -10.52 -8.38
N GLU A 46 -9.26 -11.04 -7.54
CA GLU A 46 -10.71 -10.98 -7.72
C GLU A 46 -11.35 -9.88 -6.87
N LEU A 47 -10.59 -9.23 -5.99
CA LEU A 47 -11.10 -8.17 -5.14
C LEU A 47 -11.41 -6.90 -5.97
N PRO A 48 -12.48 -6.15 -5.62
CA PRO A 48 -12.83 -4.92 -6.31
C PRO A 48 -11.67 -3.91 -6.33
N GLY A 49 -11.41 -3.28 -7.48
CA GLY A 49 -10.35 -2.29 -7.62
C GLY A 49 -8.98 -2.86 -7.97
N PHE A 50 -8.79 -4.18 -7.95
CA PHE A 50 -7.49 -4.80 -8.29
C PHE A 50 -7.11 -4.55 -9.75
N ALA A 51 -8.01 -4.83 -10.69
CA ALA A 51 -7.74 -4.71 -12.12
C ALA A 51 -7.52 -3.24 -12.55
N GLU A 52 -8.17 -2.30 -11.87
CA GLU A 52 -8.02 -0.86 -12.06
C GLU A 52 -6.74 -0.30 -11.41
N GLY A 53 -6.06 -1.12 -10.61
CA GLY A 53 -4.91 -0.74 -9.79
C GLY A 53 -5.27 0.35 -8.79
N ALA A 54 -6.47 0.34 -8.22
CA ALA A 54 -6.91 1.35 -7.26
C ALA A 54 -6.13 1.30 -5.93
N TRP A 55 -5.52 0.14 -5.65
CA TRP A 55 -4.71 -0.15 -4.48
C TRP A 55 -3.69 -1.25 -4.82
N TRP A 56 -2.76 -1.51 -3.91
CA TRP A 56 -1.89 -2.68 -3.93
C TRP A 56 -1.69 -3.22 -2.51
N VAL A 57 -1.42 -4.53 -2.39
CA VAL A 57 -1.10 -5.15 -1.10
C VAL A 57 0.26 -4.66 -0.64
N GLN A 58 0.34 -4.10 0.55
CA GLN A 58 1.57 -3.61 1.17
C GLN A 58 1.36 -3.49 2.67
N ASP A 59 2.20 -4.18 3.44
CA ASP A 59 2.26 -4.06 4.89
C ASP A 59 2.30 -2.58 5.33
N ALA A 60 1.58 -2.26 6.41
CA ALA A 60 1.46 -0.90 6.91
C ALA A 60 2.82 -0.25 7.18
N ALA A 61 3.77 -0.99 7.77
CA ALA A 61 5.12 -0.47 8.03
C ALA A 61 5.91 -0.31 6.73
N ALA A 62 5.75 -1.21 5.75
CA ALA A 62 6.37 -1.09 4.44
C ALA A 62 5.90 0.15 3.66
N SER A 63 4.74 0.73 4.01
CA SER A 63 4.22 1.96 3.40
C SER A 63 4.86 3.25 3.94
N LEU A 64 5.48 3.20 5.13
CA LEU A 64 5.98 4.37 5.84
C LEU A 64 7.14 5.08 5.14
N PRO A 65 8.18 4.39 4.61
CA PRO A 65 9.35 5.07 4.07
C PRO A 65 9.01 6.07 2.95
N ALA A 66 8.14 5.69 2.02
CA ALA A 66 7.72 6.56 0.93
C ALA A 66 6.96 7.81 1.44
N ARG A 67 6.20 7.68 2.53
CA ARG A 67 5.44 8.79 3.15
C ARG A 67 6.34 9.73 3.95
N LEU A 68 7.39 9.19 4.57
CA LEU A 68 8.31 9.97 5.41
C LEU A 68 9.21 10.94 4.62
N PHE A 69 9.31 10.79 3.29
CA PHE A 69 10.03 11.75 2.45
C PHE A 69 9.36 13.12 2.34
N GLY A 70 8.07 13.25 2.71
CA GLY A 70 7.32 14.49 2.54
C GLY A 70 6.90 14.71 1.08
N ASP A 71 6.92 15.96 0.62
CA ASP A 71 6.58 16.29 -0.76
C ASP A 71 7.72 15.91 -1.71
N VAL A 72 7.44 14.96 -2.61
CA VAL A 72 8.37 14.45 -3.62
C VAL A 72 7.94 14.79 -5.05
N GLY A 73 6.93 15.65 -5.20
CA GLY A 73 6.39 16.05 -6.50
C GLY A 73 7.46 16.59 -7.44
N GLY A 74 7.60 15.97 -8.62
CA GLY A 74 8.57 16.37 -9.64
C GLY A 74 10.03 16.00 -9.36
N LEU A 75 10.36 15.45 -8.18
CA LEU A 75 11.71 15.01 -7.86
C LEU A 75 12.10 13.75 -8.63
N ARG A 76 13.41 13.52 -8.78
CA ARG A 76 13.96 12.28 -9.34
C ARG A 76 14.44 11.39 -8.20
N ILE A 77 13.91 10.18 -8.11
CA ILE A 77 14.22 9.23 -7.02
C ILE A 77 14.72 7.92 -7.61
N ALA A 78 15.78 7.37 -7.02
CA ALA A 78 16.20 5.99 -7.27
C ALA A 78 15.67 5.09 -6.15
N ASP A 79 14.86 4.10 -6.49
CA ASP A 79 14.39 3.06 -5.58
C ASP A 79 15.25 1.82 -5.77
N LEU A 80 16.16 1.58 -4.82
CA LEU A 80 17.11 0.48 -4.85
C LEU A 80 16.53 -0.74 -4.14
N CYS A 81 16.71 -1.93 -4.71
CA CYS A 81 16.07 -3.16 -4.25
C CYS A 81 14.54 -3.05 -4.35
N ALA A 82 14.06 -2.54 -5.48
CA ALA A 82 12.68 -2.11 -5.62
C ALA A 82 11.67 -3.26 -5.54
N ALA A 83 12.05 -4.50 -5.85
CA ALA A 83 11.15 -5.64 -5.85
C ALA A 83 10.45 -5.84 -4.48
N PRO A 84 9.12 -6.06 -4.43
CA PRO A 84 8.18 -6.22 -5.56
C PRO A 84 7.56 -4.93 -6.12
N GLY A 85 7.93 -3.74 -5.64
CA GLY A 85 7.58 -2.45 -6.27
C GLY A 85 6.54 -1.59 -5.54
N GLY A 86 6.05 -2.00 -4.37
CA GLY A 86 5.01 -1.25 -3.64
C GLY A 86 5.43 0.17 -3.24
N LYS A 87 6.69 0.37 -2.81
CA LYS A 87 7.22 1.70 -2.50
C LYS A 87 7.44 2.53 -3.76
N THR A 88 7.90 1.91 -4.84
CA THR A 88 8.00 2.53 -6.17
C THR A 88 6.64 3.11 -6.59
N ALA A 89 5.56 2.33 -6.44
CA ALA A 89 4.21 2.78 -6.75
C ALA A 89 3.76 3.96 -5.88
N GLN A 90 4.06 3.94 -4.57
CA GLN A 90 3.79 5.09 -3.67
C GLN A 90 4.52 6.36 -4.11
N LEU A 91 5.80 6.26 -4.45
CA LEU A 91 6.61 7.40 -4.86
C LEU A 91 6.11 8.00 -6.19
N ILE A 92 5.73 7.14 -7.15
CA ILE A 92 5.13 7.58 -8.42
C ILE A 92 3.78 8.27 -8.16
N LEU A 93 2.93 7.69 -7.30
CA LEU A 93 1.65 8.27 -6.93
C LEU A 93 1.82 9.65 -6.26
N ALA A 94 2.87 9.83 -5.46
CA ALA A 94 3.25 11.11 -4.85
C ALA A 94 3.85 12.12 -5.86
N GLY A 95 3.92 11.77 -7.15
CA GLY A 95 4.34 12.67 -8.23
C GLY A 95 5.84 12.66 -8.54
N ALA A 96 6.62 11.73 -7.97
CA ALA A 96 8.03 11.61 -8.28
C ALA A 96 8.29 10.91 -9.63
N ARG A 97 9.44 11.21 -10.25
CA ARG A 97 10.01 10.47 -11.39
C ARG A 97 10.97 9.41 -10.85
N VAL A 98 10.53 8.16 -10.84
CA VAL A 98 11.26 7.08 -10.15
C VAL A 98 12.05 6.22 -11.13
N THR A 99 13.29 5.88 -10.78
CA THR A 99 14.08 4.80 -11.41
C THR A 99 14.15 3.65 -10.40
N ALA A 100 13.60 2.49 -10.76
CA ALA A 100 13.62 1.30 -9.91
C ALA A 100 14.72 0.33 -10.37
N VAL A 101 15.51 -0.18 -9.41
CA VAL A 101 16.63 -1.10 -9.62
C VAL A 101 16.53 -2.31 -8.71
#